data_AF-A0AAW0R1Q8-F1
#
_entry.id   AF-A0AAW0R1Q8-F1
#
_cell.length_a   1.000
_cell.length_b   1.000
_cell.length_c   1.000
_cell.angle_alpha   90.00
_cell.angle_beta   90.00
_cell.angle_gamma   90.00
#
_symmetry.space_group_name_H-M   'P 1'
#
loop_
_entity.id
_entity.type
_entity.pdbx_description
1 polymer ?
#
loop_
_entity_poly.entity_id
_entity_poly.type
_entity_poly.pdbx_seq_one_letter_code
_entity_poly.pdbx_strand_id
1 'polypeptide(L)'
;MKTSHFIASLSLVGAVAAVEMTRYAAAAGVEPGFASYLKELYASAEDPSATNTFTDFFTPTGQLLVLGNVATGAEAIVKLKQQLLPATGTKHWNHLPNATTVDSETADHKTYQVLGVIETRFDGASGNCSQA
;
A
#
# COMPACT_ATOMS: atom_id res chain seq x y z
N MET A 1 7.09 54.12 11.02
CA MET A 1 7.15 53.07 9.98
C MET A 1 6.52 51.81 10.55
N LYS A 2 5.44 51.28 9.93
CA LYS A 2 4.79 50.02 10.32
C LYS A 2 5.38 48.90 9.47
N THR A 3 6.10 47.96 10.06
CA THR A 3 6.60 46.76 9.38
C THR A 3 5.52 45.68 9.44
N SER A 4 4.95 45.36 8.28
CA SER A 4 4.00 44.27 8.13
C SER A 4 4.78 42.94 8.07
N HIS A 5 4.55 42.05 9.04
CA HIS A 5 5.11 40.70 9.02
C HIS A 5 4.24 39.80 8.14
N PHE A 6 4.70 39.50 6.93
CA PHE A 6 4.14 38.40 6.13
C PHE A 6 4.75 37.09 6.63
N ILE A 7 3.96 36.28 7.34
CA ILE A 7 4.31 34.89 7.63
C ILE A 7 3.97 34.09 6.37
N ALA A 8 5.00 33.74 5.59
CA ALA A 8 4.85 32.80 4.49
C ALA A 8 4.69 31.39 5.09
N SER A 9 3.47 30.87 5.09
CA SER A 9 3.19 29.48 5.41
C SER A 9 3.86 28.60 4.34
N LEU A 10 5.01 27.98 4.66
CA LEU A 10 5.56 26.89 3.86
C LEU A 10 4.61 25.70 3.99
N SER A 11 3.78 25.49 2.98
CA SER A 11 3.04 24.25 2.81
C SER A 11 4.06 23.13 2.64
N LEU A 12 4.28 22.32 3.68
CA LEU A 12 5.07 21.11 3.58
C LEU A 12 4.28 20.14 2.69
N VAL A 13 4.59 20.14 1.39
CA VAL A 13 4.05 19.15 0.45
C VAL A 13 4.52 17.79 0.96
N GLY A 14 3.61 16.98 1.49
CA GLY A 14 3.91 15.63 1.95
C GLY A 14 4.49 14.86 0.78
N ALA A 15 5.75 14.47 0.88
CA ALA A 15 6.35 13.56 -0.08
C ALA A 15 5.59 12.24 0.04
N VAL A 16 4.81 11.89 -0.99
CA VAL A 16 4.34 10.51 -1.15
C VAL A 16 5.61 9.66 -1.25
N ALA A 17 5.87 8.86 -0.22
CA ALA A 17 6.97 7.92 -0.25
C ALA A 17 6.74 6.98 -1.45
N ALA A 18 7.66 6.99 -2.41
CA ALA A 18 7.59 6.03 -3.51
C ALA A 18 7.84 4.63 -2.94
N VAL A 19 7.07 3.64 -3.39
CA VAL A 19 7.27 2.24 -2.99
C VAL A 19 8.68 1.80 -3.33
N GLU A 20 9.37 1.25 -2.33
CA GLU A 20 10.75 0.81 -2.41
C GLU A 20 10.84 -0.59 -3.06
N MET A 21 11.33 -0.63 -4.30
CA MET A 21 11.38 -1.83 -5.13
C MET A 21 12.80 -2.40 -5.29
N THR A 22 13.83 -1.85 -4.64
CA THR A 22 15.24 -2.27 -4.83
C THR A 22 15.50 -3.74 -4.55
N ARG A 23 14.68 -4.37 -3.70
CA ARG A 23 14.80 -5.80 -3.36
C ARG A 23 13.91 -6.70 -4.21
N TYR A 24 13.05 -6.14 -5.05
CA TYR A 24 12.17 -6.93 -5.90
C TYR A 24 12.99 -7.80 -6.86
N ALA A 25 12.74 -9.10 -6.82
CA ALA A 25 13.32 -10.09 -7.69
C ALA A 25 12.22 -11.00 -8.25
N ALA A 26 12.01 -10.91 -9.57
CA ALA A 26 11.13 -11.80 -10.31
C ALA A 26 11.83 -13.13 -10.61
N ALA A 27 11.17 -14.24 -10.31
CA ALA A 27 11.61 -15.56 -10.78
C ALA A 27 11.20 -15.80 -12.25
N ALA A 28 11.66 -16.92 -12.81
CA ALA A 28 11.25 -17.33 -14.15
C ALA A 28 9.72 -17.48 -14.26
N GLY A 29 9.16 -17.05 -15.39
CA GLY A 29 7.72 -17.13 -15.67
C GLY A 29 6.90 -15.95 -15.15
N VAL A 30 7.50 -15.04 -14.37
CA VAL A 30 6.87 -13.76 -13.99
C VAL A 30 7.01 -12.74 -15.11
N GLU A 31 5.92 -12.05 -15.39
CA GLU A 31 5.77 -11.14 -16.50
C GLU A 31 6.61 -9.87 -16.29
N PRO A 32 7.28 -9.34 -17.33
CA PRO A 32 8.07 -8.11 -17.20
C PRO A 32 7.27 -6.91 -16.65
N GLY A 33 5.97 -6.85 -16.93
CA GLY A 33 5.08 -5.79 -16.44
C GLY A 33 4.64 -5.94 -14.98
N PHE A 34 4.85 -7.11 -14.35
CA PHE A 34 4.34 -7.38 -13.01
C PHE A 34 4.97 -6.48 -11.94
N ALA A 35 6.26 -6.13 -12.09
CA ALA A 35 6.94 -5.23 -11.17
C ALA A 35 6.28 -3.85 -11.09
N SER A 36 5.88 -3.29 -12.24
CA SER A 36 5.20 -2.00 -12.31
C SER A 36 3.80 -2.08 -11.70
N TYR A 37 3.03 -3.12 -12.04
CA TYR A 37 1.72 -3.37 -11.45
C TYR A 37 1.80 -3.45 -9.92
N LEU A 38 2.75 -4.23 -9.39
CA LEU A 38 2.94 -4.41 -7.95
C LEU A 38 3.29 -3.09 -7.26
N LYS A 39 4.16 -2.29 -7.89
CA LYS A 39 4.56 -0.98 -7.37
C LYS A 39 3.36 -0.04 -7.23
N GLU A 40 2.48 0.02 -8.22
CA GLU A 40 1.29 0.89 -8.18
C GLU A 40 0.24 0.39 -7.17
N LEU A 41 0.03 -0.93 -7.12
CA LEU A 41 -0.85 -1.56 -6.13
C LEU A 41 -0.39 -1.21 -4.70
N TYR A 42 0.90 -1.39 -4.40
CA TYR A 42 1.46 -1.06 -3.10
C TYR A 42 1.45 0.44 -2.83
N ALA A 43 1.68 1.30 -3.81
CA ALA A 43 1.61 2.74 -3.62
C ALA A 43 0.22 3.16 -3.16
N SER A 44 -0.82 2.58 -3.78
CA SER A 44 -2.20 2.85 -3.37
C SER A 44 -2.59 2.14 -2.06
N ALA A 45 -1.95 1.02 -1.70
CA ALA A 45 -2.17 0.36 -0.42
C ALA A 45 -1.56 1.15 0.75
N GLU A 46 -0.39 1.77 0.52
CA GLU A 46 0.39 2.53 1.50
C GLU A 46 -0.10 3.96 1.70
N ASP A 47 -0.86 4.52 0.75
CA ASP A 47 -1.53 5.81 0.90
C ASP A 47 -2.76 5.65 1.82
N PRO A 48 -2.77 6.24 3.03
CA PRO A 48 -3.89 6.11 3.96
C PRO A 48 -5.21 6.68 3.40
N SER A 49 -5.11 7.68 2.51
CA SER A 49 -6.25 8.38 1.92
C SER A 49 -6.85 7.68 0.70
N ALA A 50 -6.11 6.74 0.10
CA ALA A 50 -6.54 6.02 -1.09
C ALA A 50 -7.81 5.19 -0.84
N THR A 51 -8.79 5.39 -1.71
CA THR A 51 -10.04 4.63 -1.78
C THR A 51 -10.17 3.99 -3.16
N ASN A 52 -10.71 4.73 -4.13
CA ASN A 52 -10.98 4.23 -5.48
C ASN A 52 -9.71 3.76 -6.17
N THR A 53 -8.62 4.53 -6.04
CA THR A 53 -7.31 4.18 -6.60
C THR A 53 -6.78 2.83 -6.09
N PHE A 54 -7.23 2.37 -4.92
CA PHE A 54 -6.89 1.05 -4.40
C PHE A 54 -7.86 -0.02 -4.93
N THR A 55 -9.16 0.28 -4.98
CA THR A 55 -10.16 -0.68 -5.46
C THR A 55 -10.13 -0.92 -6.96
N ASP A 56 -9.52 -0.02 -7.75
CA ASP A 56 -9.35 -0.17 -9.20
C ASP A 56 -8.47 -1.38 -9.58
N PHE A 57 -7.69 -1.91 -8.63
CA PHE A 57 -6.92 -3.15 -8.80
C PHE A 57 -7.75 -4.43 -8.67
N PHE A 58 -9.02 -4.34 -8.29
CA PHE A 58 -9.91 -5.46 -8.04
C PHE A 58 -11.01 -5.52 -9.10
N THR A 59 -11.43 -6.72 -9.47
CA THR A 59 -12.68 -6.89 -10.23
C THR A 59 -13.88 -6.49 -9.37
N PRO A 60 -15.09 -6.27 -9.94
CA PRO A 60 -16.27 -5.91 -9.15
C PRO A 60 -16.60 -6.90 -8.02
N THR A 61 -16.26 -8.17 -8.20
CA THR A 61 -16.42 -9.25 -7.20
C THR A 61 -15.09 -9.69 -6.59
N GLY A 62 -14.03 -8.90 -6.77
CA GLY A 62 -12.70 -9.17 -6.23
C GLY A 62 -12.70 -9.15 -4.71
N GLN A 63 -11.67 -9.76 -4.13
CA GLN A 63 -11.55 -9.92 -2.69
C GLN A 63 -10.18 -9.47 -2.18
N LEU A 64 -10.18 -8.82 -1.01
CA LEU A 64 -8.99 -8.62 -0.19
C LEU A 64 -9.07 -9.57 1.00
N LEU A 65 -8.04 -10.40 1.16
CA LEU A 65 -7.92 -11.36 2.27
C LEU A 65 -6.69 -11.02 3.11
N VAL A 66 -6.89 -10.74 4.40
CA VAL A 66 -5.79 -10.42 5.33
C VAL A 66 -5.98 -11.16 6.65
N LEU A 67 -5.07 -12.10 6.95
CA LEU A 67 -5.07 -12.92 8.18
C LEU A 67 -6.45 -13.52 8.52
N GLY A 68 -7.17 -14.02 7.52
CA GLY A 68 -8.50 -14.64 7.68
C GLY A 68 -9.69 -13.68 7.59
N ASN A 69 -9.46 -12.37 7.55
CA ASN A 69 -10.51 -11.39 7.23
C ASN A 69 -10.73 -11.37 5.71
N VAL A 70 -11.98 -11.49 5.28
CA VAL A 70 -12.37 -11.48 3.86
C VAL A 70 -13.24 -10.26 3.60
N ALA A 71 -12.80 -9.41 2.68
CA ALA A 71 -13.57 -8.27 2.17
C ALA A 71 -13.85 -8.47 0.68
N THR A 72 -15.12 -8.47 0.29
CA THR A 72 -15.55 -8.65 -1.11
C THR A 72 -16.22 -7.38 -1.62
N GLY A 73 -15.79 -6.92 -2.79
CA GLY A 73 -16.29 -5.68 -3.39
C GLY A 73 -15.71 -4.41 -2.77
N ALA A 74 -15.77 -3.31 -3.53
CA ALA A 74 -15.03 -2.07 -3.25
C ALA A 74 -15.28 -1.50 -1.83
N GLU A 75 -16.54 -1.41 -1.38
CA GLU A 75 -16.88 -0.83 -0.08
C GLU A 75 -16.24 -1.61 1.08
N ALA A 76 -16.37 -2.95 1.07
CA ALA A 76 -15.79 -3.80 2.10
C ALA A 76 -14.26 -3.76 2.07
N ILE A 77 -13.67 -3.70 0.87
CA ILE A 77 -12.21 -3.62 0.69
C ILE A 77 -11.66 -2.32 1.26
N VAL A 78 -12.29 -1.17 0.97
CA VAL A 78 -11.89 0.13 1.56
C VAL A 78 -12.03 0.10 3.07
N LYS A 79 -13.12 -0.46 3.60
CA LYS A 79 -13.33 -0.58 5.04
C LYS A 79 -12.24 -1.41 5.71
N LEU A 80 -11.88 -2.56 5.14
CA LEU A 80 -10.79 -3.39 5.67
C LEU A 80 -9.44 -2.67 5.57
N LYS A 81 -9.14 -2.03 4.43
CA LYS A 81 -7.93 -1.21 4.28
C LYS A 81 -7.81 -0.15 5.39
N GLN A 82 -8.88 0.59 5.66
CA GLN A 82 -8.91 1.64 6.68
C GLN A 82 -8.81 1.11 8.12
N GLN A 83 -9.20 -0.14 8.37
CA GLN A 83 -8.94 -0.80 9.65
C GLN A 83 -7.44 -1.12 9.81
N LEU A 84 -6.78 -1.54 8.73
CA LEU A 84 -5.36 -1.90 8.74
C LEU A 84 -4.44 -0.68 8.75
N LEU A 85 -4.77 0.32 7.94
CA LEU A 85 -4.08 1.61 7.79
C LEU A 85 -5.13 2.74 7.84
N PRO A 86 -5.42 3.29 9.03
CA PRO A 86 -6.38 4.38 9.19
C PRO A 86 -6.05 5.61 8.35
N ALA A 87 -7.05 6.20 7.70
CA ALA A 87 -6.88 7.38 6.84
C ALA A 87 -6.33 8.61 7.59
N THR A 88 -6.52 8.65 8.91
CA THR A 88 -5.90 9.61 9.82
C THR A 88 -5.26 8.84 10.96
N GLY A 89 -4.12 9.30 11.45
CA GLY A 89 -3.44 8.68 12.56
C GLY A 89 -1.94 8.81 12.46
N THR A 90 -1.26 8.02 13.29
CA THR A 90 0.21 8.01 13.37
C THR A 90 0.82 6.80 12.67
N LYS A 91 0.00 5.83 12.22
CA LYS A 91 0.49 4.59 11.61
C LYS A 91 0.85 4.80 10.14
N HIS A 92 2.01 4.31 9.76
CA HIS A 92 2.52 4.24 8.39
C HIS A 92 2.88 2.79 8.07
N TRP A 93 2.75 2.42 6.81
CA TRP A 93 3.07 1.10 6.31
C TRP A 93 3.83 1.24 5.00
N ASN A 94 4.97 0.54 4.87
CA ASN A 94 5.63 0.30 3.60
C ASN A 94 5.77 -1.19 3.27
N HIS A 95 5.49 -1.56 2.03
CA HIS A 95 5.76 -2.89 1.49
C HIS A 95 7.17 -2.91 0.89
N LEU A 96 7.95 -3.91 1.27
CA LEU A 96 9.30 -4.16 0.80
C LEU A 96 9.33 -5.54 0.13
N PRO A 97 8.93 -5.65 -1.16
CA PRO A 97 8.93 -6.92 -1.86
C PRO A 97 10.35 -7.45 -2.07
N ASN A 98 10.50 -8.77 -1.98
CA ASN A 98 11.78 -9.46 -2.13
C ASN A 98 11.71 -10.48 -3.29
N ALA A 99 10.98 -11.59 -3.13
CA ALA A 99 10.89 -12.63 -4.17
C ALA A 99 9.47 -12.72 -4.71
N THR A 100 9.33 -12.72 -6.04
CA THR A 100 8.06 -12.98 -6.72
C THR A 100 8.16 -14.23 -7.56
N THR A 101 7.25 -15.17 -7.34
CA THR A 101 7.15 -16.44 -8.09
C THR A 101 5.74 -16.61 -8.65
N VAL A 102 5.61 -17.42 -9.70
CA VAL A 102 4.31 -17.96 -10.10
C VAL A 102 3.96 -19.09 -9.14
N ASP A 103 2.83 -18.98 -8.45
CA ASP A 103 2.30 -20.03 -7.59
C ASP A 103 1.52 -21.06 -8.40
N SER A 104 0.61 -20.57 -9.25
CA SER A 104 -0.23 -21.40 -10.11
C SER A 104 -0.64 -20.65 -11.37
N GLU A 105 -0.82 -21.36 -12.48
CA GLU A 105 -1.23 -20.79 -13.77
C GLU A 105 -2.16 -21.76 -14.50
N THR A 106 -3.23 -21.21 -15.05
CA THR A 106 -4.23 -21.86 -15.91
C THR A 106 -4.45 -20.99 -17.14
N ALA A 107 -5.26 -21.44 -18.10
CA ALA A 107 -5.58 -20.65 -19.30
C ALA A 107 -6.23 -19.29 -18.97
N ASP A 108 -6.97 -19.21 -17.85
CA ASP A 108 -7.78 -18.04 -17.50
C ASP A 108 -7.25 -17.26 -16.30
N HIS A 109 -6.33 -17.85 -15.52
CA HIS A 109 -5.88 -17.27 -14.25
C HIS A 109 -4.41 -17.55 -14.00
N LYS A 110 -3.73 -16.55 -13.41
CA LYS A 110 -2.37 -16.68 -12.92
C LYS A 110 -2.25 -16.10 -11.52
N THR A 111 -1.74 -16.90 -10.61
CA THR A 111 -1.50 -16.53 -9.22
C THR A 111 -0.02 -16.29 -9.02
N TYR A 112 0.30 -15.12 -8.47
CA TYR A 112 1.66 -14.77 -8.08
C TYR A 112 1.78 -14.82 -6.55
N GLN A 113 2.89 -15.36 -6.08
CA GLN A 113 3.29 -15.25 -4.69
C GLN A 113 4.38 -14.22 -4.56
N VAL A 114 4.14 -13.20 -3.73
CA VAL A 114 5.13 -12.16 -3.41
C VAL A 114 5.55 -12.34 -1.96
N LEU A 115 6.80 -12.73 -1.75
CA LEU A 115 7.46 -12.70 -0.44
C LEU A 115 8.04 -11.30 -0.22
N GLY A 116 7.74 -10.70 0.93
CA GLY A 116 8.25 -9.39 1.29
C GLY A 116 8.19 -9.12 2.78
N VAL A 117 8.60 -7.92 3.16
CA VAL A 117 8.46 -7.38 4.51
C VAL A 117 7.43 -6.27 4.49
N ILE A 118 6.63 -6.21 5.54
CA ILE A 118 5.77 -5.08 5.86
C ILE A 118 6.49 -4.32 6.97
N GLU A 119 6.93 -3.10 6.67
CA GLU A 119 7.44 -2.19 7.69
C GLU A 119 6.29 -1.33 8.19
N THR A 120 6.05 -1.37 9.51
CA THR A 120 5.08 -0.50 10.18
C THR A 120 5.83 0.51 11.03
N ARG A 121 5.51 1.79 10.86
CA ARG A 121 6.06 2.89 11.65
C ARG A 121 4.93 3.66 12.33
N PHE A 122 5.23 4.27 13.48
CA PHE A 122 4.29 5.12 14.19
C PHE A 122 4.91 6.48 14.51
N ASP A 123 4.17 7.56 14.28
CA ASP A 123 4.59 8.91 14.66
C ASP A 123 4.46 9.16 16.17
N GLY A 124 5.37 9.98 16.69
CA GLY A 124 5.32 10.55 18.03
C GLY A 124 5.59 9.56 19.18
N ALA A 125 5.71 10.08 20.40
CA ALA A 125 6.05 9.28 21.59
C ALA A 125 4.92 8.34 22.06
N SER A 126 3.70 8.49 21.52
CA SER A 126 2.53 7.66 21.83
C SER A 126 2.34 6.48 20.86
N GLY A 127 3.03 6.49 19.73
CA GLY A 127 3.09 5.36 18.81
C GLY A 127 4.02 4.30 19.38
N ASN A 128 3.57 3.05 19.49
CA ASN A 128 4.47 1.96 19.82
C ASN A 128 4.15 0.72 18.96
N CYS A 129 5.15 -0.14 18.77
CA CYS A 129 5.05 -1.29 17.87
C CYS A 129 4.12 -2.40 18.39
N SER A 130 3.55 -2.29 19.59
CA SER A 130 2.52 -3.25 20.07
C SER A 130 1.15 -3.05 19.40
N GLN A 131 0.99 -1.98 18.63
CA GLN A 131 -0.21 -1.66 17.85
C GLN A 131 -0.16 -2.24 16.42
N ALA A 132 0.91 -2.96 16.08
CA ALA A 132 1.11 -3.55 14.76
C ALA A 132 0.17 -4.74 14.52
#